data_AF-Q1GQ43-F1
#
_entry.id   AF-Q1GQ43-F1
#
_cell.length_a   1.000
_cell.length_b   1.000
_cell.length_c   1.000
_cell.angle_alpha   90.00
_cell.angle_beta   90.00
_cell.angle_gamma   90.00
#
_symmetry.space_group_name_H-M   'P 1'
#
loop_
_entity.id
_entity.type
_entity.pdbx_description
1 polymer ?
#
loop_
_entity_poly.entity_id
_entity_poly.type
_entity_poly.pdbx_seq_one_letter_code
_entity_poly.pdbx_strand_id
1 'polypeptide(L)' 'MFFLCSHMGMDRIDTARVAETLLAAPGWARVGLTAPTSHMRVEAAFELARVIAESVGGSPEPAHIDQLGLSL' A
#
# COMPACT_ATOMS: atom_id res chain seq x y z
N MET A 1 0.19 -30.70 9.82
CA MET A 1 -0.95 -29.93 9.28
C MET A 1 -1.29 -28.74 10.18
N PHE A 2 -0.28 -27.93 10.54
CA PHE A 2 -0.44 -26.62 11.21
C PHE A 2 0.49 -25.56 10.59
N PHE A 3 1.36 -25.96 9.66
CA PHE A 3 2.37 -25.12 9.00
C PHE A 3 1.84 -24.31 7.81
N LEU A 4 0.64 -24.61 7.31
CA LEU A 4 0.01 -23.84 6.22
C LEU A 4 -0.79 -22.62 6.72
N CYS A 5 -1.14 -22.55 8.01
CA CYS A 5 -1.87 -21.41 8.56
C CYS A 5 -0.97 -20.24 9.01
N SER A 6 0.36 -20.41 9.03
CA SER A 6 1.29 -19.37 9.50
C SER A 6 2.00 -18.62 8.37
N HIS A 7 1.76 -18.98 7.11
CA HIS A 7 2.38 -18.32 5.95
C HIS A 7 1.56 -17.16 5.38
N MET A 8 0.40 -16.84 5.97
CA MET A 8 -0.22 -15.52 5.82
C MET A 8 0.44 -14.57 6.84
N GLY A 9 1.74 -14.36 6.70
CA GLY A 9 2.37 -13.20 7.30
C GLY A 9 1.59 -12.00 6.77
N MET A 10 0.98 -11.21 7.65
CA MET A 10 0.52 -9.89 7.24
C MET A 10 1.79 -9.14 6.83
N ASP A 11 2.04 -9.08 5.52
CA ASP A 11 3.00 -8.14 4.97
C ASP A 11 2.62 -6.78 5.54
N ARG A 12 3.45 -6.31 6.45
CA ARG A 12 3.14 -5.11 7.20
C ARG A 12 3.19 -3.98 6.18
N ILE A 13 2.05 -3.37 5.93
CA ILE A 13 1.97 -2.25 4.98
C ILE A 13 2.90 -1.16 5.49
N ASP A 14 3.96 -0.86 4.73
CA ASP A 14 4.86 0.23 5.02
C ASP A 14 4.11 1.56 4.88
N THR A 15 3.85 2.21 6.02
CA THR A 15 3.10 3.46 6.07
C THR A 15 3.84 4.62 5.42
N ALA A 16 5.18 4.60 5.38
CA ALA A 16 5.98 5.61 4.69
C ALA A 16 5.79 5.47 3.17
N ARG A 17 5.91 4.25 2.67
CA ARG A 17 5.64 3.94 1.25
C ARG A 17 4.21 4.32 0.86
N VAL A 18 3.22 4.04 1.69
CA VAL A 18 1.82 4.46 1.44
C VAL A 18 1.71 5.99 1.40
N ALA A 19 2.33 6.70 2.34
CA ALA A 19 2.28 8.17 2.38
C ALA A 19 2.94 8.79 1.13
N GLU A 20 4.09 8.28 0.70
CA GLU A 20 4.76 8.69 -0.54
C GLU A 20 3.87 8.43 -1.75
N THR A 21 3.24 7.26 -1.80
CA THR A 21 2.32 6.88 -2.87
C THR A 21 1.10 7.80 -2.93
N LEU A 22 0.53 8.15 -1.78
CA LEU A 22 -0.56 9.12 -1.68
C LEU A 22 -0.15 10.50 -2.20
N LEU A 23 1.07 10.95 -1.88
CA LEU A 23 1.59 12.25 -2.35
C LEU A 23 1.91 12.23 -3.85
N ALA A 24 2.32 11.09 -4.39
CA ALA A 24 2.61 10.89 -5.81
C ALA A 24 1.36 10.68 -6.67
N ALA A 25 0.22 10.34 -6.07
CA ALA A 25 -1.02 10.12 -6.78
C ALA A 25 -1.47 11.36 -7.59
N PRO A 26 -2.20 11.17 -8.71
CA PRO A 26 -2.71 12.27 -9.52
C PRO A 26 -3.42 13.34 -8.68
N GLY A 27 -3.08 14.61 -8.90
CA GLY A 27 -3.61 15.72 -8.09
C GLY A 27 -5.14 15.79 -8.09
N TRP A 28 -5.78 15.40 -9.20
CA TRP A 28 -7.23 15.33 -9.31
C TRP A 28 -7.84 14.31 -8.34
N ALA A 29 -7.17 13.17 -8.10
CA ALA A 29 -7.68 12.11 -7.21
C ALA A 29 -7.57 12.54 -5.74
N ARG A 30 -6.47 13.19 -5.36
CA ARG A 30 -6.31 13.77 -4.02
C ARG A 30 -7.37 14.81 -3.69
N VAL A 31 -7.65 15.73 -4.62
CA VAL A 31 -8.71 16.74 -4.44
C VAL A 31 -10.10 16.10 -4.52
N GLY A 32 -10.27 15.15 -5.44
CA GLY A 32 -11.54 14.48 -5.75
C GLY A 32 -12.15 13.73 -4.57
N LEU A 33 -11.34 13.24 -3.63
CA LEU A 33 -11.83 12.57 -2.41
C LEU A 33 -12.73 13.47 -1.54
N THR A 34 -12.50 14.78 -1.59
CA THR A 34 -13.27 15.79 -0.84
C THR A 34 -14.31 16.52 -1.70
N ALA A 35 -14.48 16.10 -2.96
CA ALA A 35 -15.42 16.75 -3.87
C ALA A 35 -16.87 16.66 -3.34
N PRO A 36 -17.71 17.69 -3.54
CA PRO A 36 -19.11 17.66 -3.10
C PRO A 36 -19.92 16.60 -3.85
N THR A 37 -19.58 16.34 -5.11
CA THR A 37 -20.24 15.35 -5.97
C THR A 37 -19.80 13.92 -5.63
N SER A 38 -20.76 13.04 -5.32
CA SER A 38 -20.49 11.65 -4.92
C SER A 38 -19.71 10.86 -5.97
N HIS A 39 -20.08 10.99 -7.24
CA HIS A 39 -19.40 10.29 -8.34
C HIS A 39 -17.90 10.61 -8.39
N MET A 40 -17.53 11.90 -8.23
CA MET A 40 -16.12 12.31 -8.23
C MET A 40 -15.34 11.71 -7.06
N ARG A 41 -15.96 11.60 -5.87
CA ARG A 41 -15.31 10.95 -4.72
C ARG A 41 -15.03 9.46 -4.97
N VAL A 42 -15.96 8.78 -5.63
CA VAL A 42 -15.83 7.34 -5.95
C VAL A 42 -14.71 7.12 -6.97
N GLU A 43 -14.69 7.87 -8.07
CA GLU A 43 -13.63 7.78 -9.08
C GLU A 43 -12.25 8.08 -8.49
N ALA A 44 -12.17 9.11 -7.64
CA ALA A 44 -10.95 9.45 -6.92
C ALA A 44 -10.48 8.33 -5.97
N ALA A 45 -11.42 7.69 -5.26
CA ALA A 45 -11.10 6.58 -4.37
C ALA A 45 -10.57 5.36 -5.14
N PHE A 46 -11.17 5.03 -6.28
CA PHE A 46 -10.68 3.95 -7.14
C PHE A 46 -9.28 4.23 -7.69
N GLU A 47 -9.02 5.45 -8.15
CA GLU A 47 -7.68 5.80 -8.63
C GLU A 47 -6.64 5.73 -7.50
N LEU A 48 -6.94 6.25 -6.31
CA LEU A 48 -6.03 6.14 -5.16
C LEU A 48 -5.76 4.69 -4.78
N ALA A 49 -6.79 3.84 -4.77
CA ALA A 49 -6.63 2.42 -4.49
C ALA A 49 -5.76 1.72 -5.55
N ARG A 50 -5.93 2.06 -6.82
CA ARG A 50 -5.11 1.57 -7.94
C ARG A 50 -3.64 1.90 -7.72
N VAL A 51 -3.33 3.16 -7.44
CA VAL A 51 -1.94 3.64 -7.24
C VAL A 51 -1.30 3.02 -5.98
N ILE A 52 -2.07 2.86 -4.89
CA ILE A 52 -1.59 2.13 -3.69
C ILE A 52 -1.30 0.66 -4.01
N ALA A 53 -2.19 -0.02 -4.73
CA ALA A 53 -2.01 -1.43 -5.07
C ALA A 53 -0.78 -1.65 -5.98
N GLU A 54 -0.54 -0.76 -6.94
CA GLU A 54 0.67 -0.79 -7.79
C GLU A 54 1.94 -0.59 -6.97
N SER A 55 1.91 0.32 -5.99
CA SER A 55 3.05 0.58 -5.12
C SER A 55 3.32 -0.57 -4.16
N VAL A 56 2.29 -1.14 -3.52
CA VAL A 56 2.43 -2.22 -2.53
C VAL A 56 2.69 -3.58 -3.18
N GLY A 57 2.20 -3.80 -4.41
CA GLY A 57 2.43 -5.04 -5.17
C GLY A 57 3.84 -5.17 -5.78
N GLY A 58 4.66 -4.12 -5.71
CA GLY A 58 6.08 -4.20 -6.05
C GLY A 58 6.84 -5.01 -5.00
N SER A 59 7.51 -6.08 -5.44
CA SER A 59 8.21 -7.10 -4.63
C SER A 59 8.84 -6.56 -3.34
N PRO A 60 8.76 -7.30 -2.21
CA PRO A 60 9.44 -6.90 -0.98
C PRO A 60 10.93 -6.70 -1.28
N GLU A 61 11.43 -5.51 -0.95
CA GLU A 61 12.86 -5.23 -0.96
C GLU A 61 13.58 -6.36 -0.21
N PRO A 62 14.62 -6.98 -0.78
CA PRO A 62 15.33 -8.05 -0.13
C PRO A 62 15.83 -7.55 1.23
N ALA A 63 15.67 -8.38 2.27
CA ALA A 63 16.07 -8.08 3.63
C ALA A 63 17.48 -7.45 3.63
N HIS A 64 17.58 -6.23 4.19
CA HIS A 64 18.83 -5.49 4.27
C HIS A 64 19.88 -6.35 4.98
N ILE A 65 21.12 -6.35 4.49
CA ILE A 65 22.22 -7.23 4.94
C ILE A 65 22.49 -7.09 6.47
N ASP A 66 22.14 -5.93 7.04
CA ASP A 66 22.27 -5.64 8.47
C ASP A 66 21.08 -6.12 9.33
N GLN A 67 20.06 -6.77 8.76
CA GLN A 67 19.03 -7.43 9.53
C GLN A 67 19.60 -8.72 10.13
N LEU A 68 20.10 -8.60 11.37
CA LEU A 68 20.55 -9.72 12.18
C LEU A 68 19.41 -10.75 12.28
N GLY A 69 19.64 -11.92 11.68
CA GLY A 69 18.73 -13.06 11.75
C GLY A 69 18.57 -13.52 13.19
N LEU A 70 17.58 -12.97 13.89
CA LEU A 70 17.11 -13.50 15.16
C LEU A 70 16.27 -14.74 14.83
N SER A 71 16.96 -15.87 14.66
CA SER A 71 16.35 -17.19 14.66
C SER A 71 15.69 -17.42 16.03
N LEU A 72 14.36 -17.35 16.07
CA LEU A 72 13.54 -17.91 17.14
C LEU A 72 13.13 -19.34 16.77
#